data_AF-A0A8C4QLS6-F1
#
_entry.id   AF-A0A8C4QLS6-F1
#
_cell.length_a   1.000
_cell.length_b   1.000
_cell.length_c   1.000
_cell.angle_alpha   90.00
_cell.angle_beta   90.00
_cell.angle_gamma   90.00
#
_symmetry.space_group_name_H-M   'P 1'
#
loop_
_entity.id
_entity.type
_entity.pdbx_description
1 polymer ?
#
loop_
_entity_poly.entity_id
_entity_poly.type
_entity_poly.pdbx_seq_one_letter_code
_entity_poly.pdbx_strand_id
1 'polypeptide(L)' 'MSNVSPTYVDVGMGRRNVLYALEDGVVRYTKEVYVPRPKTTEGWFLTQNLPKGSVIYKTFINVVPTPQEGRFRLQELL' A
#
# COMPACT_ATOMS: atom_id res chain seq x y z
N MET A 1 2.29 14.88 18.55
CA MET A 1 1.06 14.83 17.73
C MET A 1 1.41 14.12 16.42
N SER A 2 0.85 12.92 16.25
CA SER A 2 0.86 12.02 15.09
C SER A 2 2.10 11.98 14.18
N ASN A 3 3.01 11.03 14.43
CA ASN A 3 3.89 10.50 13.39
C ASN A 3 3.04 9.66 12.43
N VAL A 4 2.47 10.29 11.41
CA VAL A 4 1.82 9.58 10.31
C VAL A 4 2.89 9.28 9.28
N SER A 5 3.45 8.06 9.32
CA SER A 5 4.25 7.55 8.20
C SER A 5 3.33 7.45 6.97
N PRO A 6 3.63 8.07 5.81
CA PRO A 6 2.60 8.40 4.83
C PRO A 6 2.14 7.27 3.90
N THR A 7 2.59 6.02 4.06
CA THR A 7 2.33 4.97 3.08
C THR A 7 2.29 3.60 3.74
N TYR A 8 1.15 3.23 4.31
CA TYR A 8 0.95 1.86 4.77
C TYR A 8 0.49 1.00 3.59
N VAL A 9 1.45 0.34 2.94
CA VAL A 9 1.21 -0.62 1.86
C VAL A 9 1.96 -1.90 2.20
N ASP A 10 1.51 -2.58 3.26
CA ASP A 10 2.10 -3.82 3.76
C ASP A 10 1.29 -5.06 3.31
N VAL A 11 1.04 -5.12 1.99
CA VAL A 11 0.30 -6.21 1.35
C VAL A 11 1.07 -6.74 0.14
N GLY A 12 1.35 -8.05 0.17
CA GLY A 12 1.96 -8.79 -0.94
C GLY A 12 0.90 -9.41 -1.85
N MET A 13 1.29 -9.76 -3.07
CA MET A 13 0.44 -10.45 -4.03
C MET A 13 1.14 -11.70 -4.59
N GLY A 14 0.52 -12.86 -4.43
CA GLY A 14 1.04 -14.13 -4.92
C GLY A 14 0.79 -14.36 -6.41
N ARG A 15 1.33 -15.46 -6.95
CA ARG A 15 1.23 -15.82 -8.40
C ARG A 15 -0.21 -15.96 -8.94
N ARG A 16 -1.19 -16.21 -8.06
CA ARG A 16 -2.62 -16.33 -8.41
C ARG A 16 -3.42 -15.08 -8.03
N ASN A 17 -2.77 -13.92 -7.87
CA ASN A 17 -3.36 -12.67 -7.41
C ASN A 17 -4.03 -12.77 -6.02
N VAL A 18 -3.62 -13.73 -5.20
CA VAL A 18 -4.05 -13.82 -3.81
C VAL A 18 -3.24 -12.84 -2.99
N LEU A 19 -3.91 -11.99 -2.23
CA LEU A 19 -3.30 -11.00 -1.37
C LEU A 19 -2.98 -11.60 0.01
N TYR A 20 -1.86 -11.18 0.60
CA TYR A 20 -1.45 -11.59 1.93
C TYR A 20 -0.78 -10.43 2.67
N ALA A 21 -0.96 -10.36 3.98
CA ALA A 21 -0.32 -9.35 4.82
C ALA A 21 1.19 -9.60 4.90
N LEU A 22 1.99 -8.53 4.81
CA LEU A 22 3.44 -8.59 4.99
C LEU A 22 3.85 -8.36 6.45
N GLU A 23 3.02 -7.65 7.22
CA GLU A 23 3.23 -7.37 8.64
C GLU A 23 1.96 -7.65 9.45
N ASP A 24 2.10 -7.81 10.77
CA ASP A 24 0.96 -7.88 11.69
C ASP A 24 0.31 -6.50 11.85
N GLY A 25 -1.01 -6.42 11.80
CA GLY A 25 -1.70 -5.14 11.79
C GLY A 25 -3.20 -5.19 11.51
N VAL A 26 -3.80 -4.00 11.40
CA VAL A 26 -5.22 -3.84 11.11
C VAL A 26 -5.43 -3.63 9.62
N VAL A 27 -6.32 -4.43 9.02
CA VAL A 27 -6.68 -4.29 7.60
C VAL A 27 -7.53 -3.04 7.38
N ARG A 28 -7.20 -2.26 6.34
CA ARG A 28 -7.96 -1.10 5.88
C ARG A 28 -8.23 -1.18 4.39
N TYR A 29 -9.43 -0.75 4.01
CA TYR A 29 -9.87 -0.65 2.62
C TYR A 29 -9.98 0.83 2.24
N THR A 30 -9.35 1.21 1.14
CA THR A 30 -9.30 2.60 0.65
C THR A 30 -9.63 2.66 -0.83
N LYS A 31 -10.12 3.81 -1.29
CA LYS A 31 -10.27 4.11 -2.72
C LYS A 31 -9.16 5.06 -3.12
N GLU A 32 -8.18 4.57 -3.86
CA GLU A 32 -6.99 5.34 -4.22
C GLU A 32 -6.87 5.47 -5.73
N VAL A 33 -6.15 6.51 -6.17
CA VAL A 33 -5.88 6.74 -7.59
C VAL A 33 -5.00 5.62 -8.12
N TYR A 34 -5.47 4.91 -9.13
CA TYR A 34 -4.74 3.84 -9.78
C TYR A 34 -3.88 4.37 -10.92
N VAL A 35 -2.56 4.20 -10.80
CA VAL A 35 -1.60 4.47 -11.86
C VAL A 35 -1.09 3.13 -12.41
N PRO A 36 -1.46 2.73 -13.64
CA PRO A 36 -1.00 1.47 -14.20
C PRO A 36 0.50 1.52 -14.52
N ARG A 37 1.14 0.34 -14.58
CA ARG A 37 2.52 0.26 -15.04
C ARG A 37 2.61 0.63 -16.53
N PRO A 38 3.59 1.45 -16.96
CA PRO A 38 3.63 1.96 -18.34
C PRO A 38 3.75 0.91 -19.45
N LYS A 39 4.27 -0.28 -19.16
CA LYS A 39 4.56 -1.33 -20.16
C LYS A 39 3.62 -2.54 -20.07
N THR A 40 2.42 -2.37 -19.54
CA THR A 40 1.39 -3.43 -19.52
C THR A 40 0.30 -3.13 -20.54
N THR A 41 -0.35 -4.18 -21.06
CA THR A 41 -1.49 -4.06 -21.98
C THR A 41 -2.62 -3.23 -21.36
N GLU A 42 -2.89 -3.43 -20.07
CA GLU A 42 -3.85 -2.62 -19.31
C GLU A 42 -3.43 -1.15 -19.28
N GLY A 43 -2.17 -0.85 -18.96
CA GLY A 43 -1.68 0.53 -18.92
C GLY A 43 -1.76 1.24 -20.26
N TRP A 44 -1.41 0.53 -21.34
CA TRP A 44 -1.56 1.02 -22.71
C TRP A 44 -3.02 1.30 -23.05
N PHE A 45 -3.91 0.33 -22.80
CA PHE A 45 -5.33 0.49 -23.07
C PHE A 45 -5.94 1.67 -22.32
N LEU A 46 -5.64 1.80 -21.02
CA LEU A 46 -6.14 2.90 -20.21
C LEU A 46 -5.60 4.26 -20.68
N THR A 47 -4.32 4.35 -21.01
CA THR A 47 -3.70 5.60 -21.46
C THR A 47 -4.27 6.10 -22.78
N GLN A 48 -4.57 5.19 -23.71
CA GLN A 48 -5.07 5.56 -25.05
C GLN A 48 -6.57 5.90 -25.09
N ASN A 49 -7.38 5.32 -24.20
CA ASN A 49 -8.83 5.39 -24.29
C ASN A 49 -9.48 6.32 -23.26
N LEU A 50 -8.72 6.80 -22.26
CA LEU A 50 -9.28 7.70 -21.26
C LEU A 50 -9.29 9.16 -21.75
N PRO A 51 -10.43 9.86 -21.63
CA PRO A 51 -10.49 11.29 -21.88
C PRO A 51 -9.54 12.07 -20.98
N LYS A 52 -9.01 13.19 -21.50
CA LYS A 52 -8.13 14.08 -20.73
C LYS A 52 -8.81 14.52 -19.42
N GLY A 53 -8.06 14.43 -18.32
CA GLY A 53 -8.55 14.76 -16.98
C GLY A 53 -9.30 13.64 -16.27
N SER A 54 -9.47 12.48 -16.91
CA SER A 54 -10.05 11.31 -16.25
C SER A 54 -9.09 10.70 -15.23
N VAL A 55 -9.64 10.21 -14.12
CA VAL A 55 -8.89 9.55 -13.05
C VAL A 55 -9.56 8.22 -12.73
N ILE A 56 -8.77 7.15 -12.61
CA ILE A 56 -9.26 5.85 -12.19
C ILE A 56 -9.04 5.68 -10.69
N TYR A 57 -10.08 5.31 -9.98
CA TYR A 57 -9.99 4.88 -8.59
C TYR A 57 -10.15 3.36 -8.50
N LYS A 58 -9.21 2.70 -7.82
CA LYS A 58 -9.33 1.28 -7.46
C LYS A 58 -9.44 1.13 -5.95
N THR A 59 -10.06 0.04 -5.51
CA THR A 59 -9.99 -0.34 -4.10
C THR A 59 -8.61 -0.90 -3.82
N PHE A 60 -7.92 -0.34 -2.83
CA PHE A 60 -6.68 -0.88 -2.29
C PHE A 60 -6.95 -1.47 -0.90
N ILE A 61 -6.21 -2.53 -0.60
CA ILE A 61 -6.22 -3.19 0.70
C ILE A 61 -4.86 -2.94 1.30
N ASN A 62 -4.86 -2.34 2.49
CA ASN A 62 -3.67 -1.94 3.22
C ASN A 62 -3.68 -2.62 4.59
N VAL A 63 -2.50 -2.87 5.14
CA VAL A 63 -2.34 -3.30 6.53
C VAL A 63 -1.65 -2.17 7.26
N VAL A 64 -2.22 -1.74 8.39
CA VAL A 64 -1.60 -0.76 9.29
C VAL A 64 -0.89 -1.54 10.40
N PRO A 65 0.45 -1.59 10.40
CA PRO A 65 1.24 -2.32 11.36
C PRO A 65 0.94 -1.93 12.80
N THR A 66 0.94 -2.92 13.68
CA THR A 66 1.00 -2.67 15.12
C THR A 66 2.34 -2.01 15.46
N PRO A 67 2.38 -1.02 16.38
CA PRO A 67 3.64 -0.40 16.78
C PRO A 67 4.62 -1.45 17.31
N GLN A 68 5.85 -1.47 16.77
CA GLN A 68 6.89 -2.40 17.22
C GLN A 68 7.15 -2.25 18.72
N GLU A 69 7.06 -3.37 19.45
CA GLU A 69 7.27 -3.42 20.91
C GLU A 69 8.77 -3.52 21.29
N GLY A 70 9.66 -3.83 20.33
CA GLY A 70 11.08 -4.08 20.54
C GLY A 70 11.99 -2.86 20.41
N ARG A 71 11.79 -1.82 21.23
CA ARG A 71 12.74 -0.68 21.27
C ARG A 71 13.87 -0.98 22.25
N PHE A 72 15.12 -0.74 21.81
CA PHE A 72 16.26 -0.74 22.72
C PHE A 72 16.03 0.28 23.84
N ARG A 73 16.17 -0.18 25.08
CA ARG A 73 16.15 0.67 26.27
C ARG A 73 17.55 0.64 26.87
N LEU A 74 18.09 1.81 27.18
CA LEU A 74 19.33 1.92 27.93
C LEU A 74 19.10 1.32 29.33
N GLN A 75 19.84 0.26 29.65
CA GLN A 75 19.69 -0.43 30.93
C GLN A 75 20.60 0.19 32.00
N GLU A 76 21.85 0.51 31.66
CA GLU A 76 22.80 1.17 32.56
C GLU A 76 23.90 1.88 31.76
N LEU A 77 24.39 3.01 32.26
CA LEU A 77 25.62 3.66 31.81
C LEU A 77 26.69 3.36 32.86
N LEU A 78 27.74 2.64 32.45
CA LEU A 78 28.95 2.37 33.24
C LEU A 78 29.79 3.64 33.42
#